data_AF-A0A914JKD4-F1
#
_entry.id   AF-A0A914JKD4-F1
#
_cell.length_a   1.000
_cell.length_b   1.000
_cell.length_c   1.000
_cell.angle_alpha   90.00
_cell.angle_beta   90.00
_cell.angle_gamma   90.00
#
_symmetry.space_group_name_H-M   'P 1'
#
loop_
_entity.id
_entity.type
_entity.pdbx_description
1 polymer ?
#
loop_
_entity_poly.entity_id
_entity_poly.type
_entity_poly.pdbx_seq_one_letter_code
_entity_poly.pdbx_strand_id
1 'polypeptide(L)'
;MPTTTLPVTTYPPNVCPPTSYYDFGQISSPGFPTYNYGNELNCTYILQALNGYVINIVFGTVELNKFDTIQIYDGPSESSAVLDTLSGTYLPNSKIVQSTGIYMTLRFLTDSIATAAGFSATFNSVVKSGSTTLPPTRICSDGWIHDQYERYCYKYFANGGVWEQNLQSCGSFGAQLLTIHDGQQEFDVIEFIKNMQGTATSDVWIGLKKVDGSWQWSDGTAVNYLAFLSGEPSAAGSCAAIRSFTSPAGWLAVNCNTALPYICYHNALSFSDKSSQQLISENSSGNLK
;
A
#
# COMPACT_ATOMS: atom_id res chain seq x y z
N MET A 1 -29.71 14.74 -5.38
CA MET A 1 -28.74 13.72 -4.91
C MET A 1 -28.30 12.89 -6.10
N PRO A 2 -27.01 12.93 -6.45
CA PRO A 2 -26.33 11.74 -6.90
C PRO A 2 -25.11 11.48 -6.01
N THR A 3 -25.02 10.27 -5.48
CA THR A 3 -23.86 9.68 -4.82
C THR A 3 -22.78 9.45 -5.87
N THR A 4 -21.78 10.33 -5.93
CA THR A 4 -20.62 10.18 -6.81
C THR A 4 -19.63 9.23 -6.13
N THR A 5 -19.67 7.95 -6.50
CA THR A 5 -18.64 6.98 -6.11
C THR A 5 -17.33 7.30 -6.83
N LEU A 6 -16.25 7.43 -6.07
CA LEU A 6 -14.91 7.81 -6.51
C LEU A 6 -14.27 6.70 -7.37
N PRO A 7 -13.35 7.03 -8.29
CA PRO A 7 -12.71 6.03 -9.13
C PRO A 7 -11.68 5.28 -8.29
N VAL A 8 -12.00 4.05 -7.93
CA VAL A 8 -10.98 3.11 -7.48
C VAL A 8 -10.05 2.90 -8.66
N THR A 9 -8.76 3.04 -8.45
CA THR A 9 -7.76 2.68 -9.47
C THR A 9 -7.98 1.25 -9.94
N THR A 10 -8.39 1.20 -11.19
CA THR A 10 -8.61 -0.02 -11.93
C THR A 10 -7.40 -0.21 -12.81
N TYR A 11 -6.70 -1.33 -12.62
CA TYR A 11 -5.86 -1.81 -13.71
C TYR A 11 -6.78 -2.01 -14.92
N PRO A 12 -6.39 -1.61 -16.14
CA PRO A 12 -7.23 -1.83 -17.30
C PRO A 12 -7.66 -3.31 -17.38
N PRO A 13 -8.89 -3.63 -17.82
CA PRO A 13 -9.42 -5.01 -17.78
C PRO A 13 -8.50 -6.10 -18.33
N ASN A 14 -7.63 -5.78 -19.28
CA ASN A 14 -6.73 -6.72 -19.95
C ASN A 14 -5.26 -6.59 -19.51
N VAL A 15 -4.96 -5.87 -18.43
CA VAL A 15 -3.59 -5.60 -17.97
C VAL A 15 -3.41 -6.11 -16.55
N CYS A 16 -2.50 -7.07 -16.38
CA CYS A 16 -2.20 -7.63 -15.06
C CYS A 16 -1.50 -6.61 -14.14
N PRO A 17 -1.79 -6.63 -12.83
CA PRO A 17 -1.07 -5.83 -11.83
C PRO A 17 0.40 -6.24 -11.69
N PRO A 18 1.20 -5.49 -10.90
CA PRO A 18 2.55 -5.89 -10.52
C PRO A 18 2.59 -7.31 -9.94
N THR A 19 3.66 -8.03 -10.20
CA THR A 19 3.77 -9.43 -9.79
C THR A 19 4.17 -9.61 -8.33
N SER A 20 4.90 -8.68 -7.72
CA SER A 20 5.52 -8.90 -6.40
C SER A 20 5.02 -7.92 -5.36
N TYR A 21 4.64 -8.46 -4.21
CA TYR A 21 4.14 -7.72 -3.06
C TYR A 21 4.81 -8.23 -1.80
N TYR A 22 5.05 -7.32 -0.85
CA TYR A 22 5.82 -7.62 0.34
C TYR A 22 5.02 -7.30 1.58
N ASP A 23 4.99 -8.25 2.49
CA ASP A 23 4.55 -8.16 3.88
C ASP A 23 3.07 -7.89 4.12
N PHE A 24 2.48 -6.87 3.52
CA PHE A 24 1.07 -6.57 3.60
C PHE A 24 0.64 -5.70 2.40
N GLY A 25 -0.67 -5.60 2.18
CA GLY A 25 -1.23 -4.72 1.16
C GLY A 25 -2.58 -5.18 0.67
N GLN A 26 -3.02 -4.59 -0.44
CA GLN A 26 -4.22 -5.01 -1.17
C GLN A 26 -3.85 -5.41 -2.59
N ILE A 27 -4.49 -6.47 -3.08
CA ILE A 27 -4.43 -6.91 -4.47
C ILE A 27 -5.84 -6.97 -5.05
N SER A 28 -5.96 -6.78 -6.35
CA SER A 28 -7.24 -6.91 -7.06
C SER A 28 -7.02 -7.48 -8.46
N SER A 29 -8.08 -8.03 -9.05
CA SER A 29 -8.07 -8.39 -10.47
C SER A 29 -8.02 -7.13 -11.35
N PRO A 30 -7.56 -7.28 -12.61
CA PRO A 30 -7.79 -6.26 -13.64
C PRO A 30 -9.25 -5.83 -13.72
N GLY A 31 -9.51 -4.57 -14.04
CA GLY A 31 -10.85 -3.98 -14.13
C GLY A 31 -11.51 -3.68 -12.78
N PHE A 32 -11.24 -4.46 -11.74
CA PHE A 32 -11.92 -4.31 -10.45
C PHE A 32 -11.56 -2.97 -9.80
N PRO A 33 -12.53 -2.24 -9.22
CA PRO A 33 -13.98 -2.51 -9.10
C PRO A 33 -14.85 -1.78 -10.14
N THR A 34 -14.27 -0.98 -11.03
CA THR A 34 -15.06 -0.13 -11.96
C THR A 34 -15.52 -0.89 -13.19
N TYR A 35 -14.72 -1.86 -13.66
CA TYR A 35 -14.98 -2.65 -14.84
C TYR A 35 -14.88 -4.13 -14.52
N ASN A 36 -15.52 -4.96 -15.34
CA ASN A 36 -15.23 -6.38 -15.32
C ASN A 36 -13.79 -6.62 -15.76
N TYR A 37 -13.17 -7.69 -15.27
CA TYR A 37 -11.88 -8.15 -15.79
C TYR A 37 -12.01 -8.62 -17.25
N GLY A 38 -10.88 -8.81 -17.93
CA GLY A 38 -10.79 -9.30 -19.30
C GLY A 38 -10.75 -10.82 -19.43
N ASN A 39 -11.00 -11.30 -20.65
CA ASN A 39 -10.81 -12.70 -21.01
C ASN A 39 -9.31 -13.04 -21.20
N GLU A 40 -8.97 -14.33 -21.16
CA GLU A 40 -7.64 -14.87 -21.43
C GLU A 40 -6.52 -14.30 -20.54
N LEU A 41 -6.86 -13.86 -19.34
CA LEU A 41 -5.92 -13.36 -18.35
C LEU A 41 -5.16 -14.51 -17.69
N ASN A 42 -3.89 -14.24 -17.40
CA ASN A 42 -3.03 -15.08 -16.57
C ASN A 42 -2.18 -14.18 -15.67
N CYS A 43 -2.81 -13.64 -14.62
CA CYS A 43 -2.16 -12.73 -13.69
C CYS A 43 -1.58 -13.49 -12.50
N THR A 44 -0.36 -13.16 -12.12
CA THR A 44 0.33 -13.77 -10.97
C THR A 44 0.63 -12.71 -9.92
N TYR A 45 0.36 -13.04 -8.66
CA TYR A 45 0.66 -12.22 -7.48
C TYR A 45 1.51 -13.06 -6.54
N ILE A 46 2.74 -12.65 -6.29
CA ILE A 46 3.69 -13.29 -5.39
C ILE A 46 3.77 -12.43 -4.14
N LEU A 47 3.21 -12.94 -3.06
CA LEU A 47 3.26 -12.34 -1.75
C LEU A 47 4.45 -12.92 -1.00
N GLN A 48 5.29 -12.07 -0.45
CA GLN A 48 6.46 -12.48 0.32
C GLN A 48 6.43 -11.83 1.71
N ALA A 49 6.60 -12.66 2.74
CA ALA A 49 6.81 -12.25 4.12
C ALA A 49 8.28 -12.38 4.53
N LEU A 50 8.59 -11.88 5.71
CA LEU A 50 9.87 -12.10 6.36
C LEU A 50 9.99 -13.51 6.96
N ASN A 51 11.22 -13.98 7.16
CA ASN A 51 11.50 -15.21 7.89
C ASN A 51 10.80 -15.20 9.26
N GLY A 52 10.21 -16.32 9.67
CA GLY A 52 9.45 -16.39 10.94
C GLY A 52 8.03 -15.82 10.87
N TYR A 53 7.62 -15.27 9.72
CA TYR A 53 6.23 -14.91 9.43
C TYR A 53 5.60 -15.88 8.42
N VAL A 54 4.27 -15.88 8.41
CA VAL A 54 3.42 -16.47 7.38
C VAL A 54 2.48 -15.40 6.85
N ILE A 55 1.90 -15.62 5.68
CA ILE A 55 1.01 -14.68 5.01
C ILE A 55 -0.42 -15.10 5.29
N ASN A 56 -1.21 -14.16 5.80
CA ASN A 56 -2.65 -14.27 5.90
C ASN A 56 -3.28 -13.40 4.80
N ILE A 57 -4.17 -13.97 3.99
CA ILE A 57 -4.93 -13.23 2.98
C ILE A 57 -6.43 -13.34 3.27
N VAL A 58 -7.12 -12.21 3.18
CA VAL A 58 -8.56 -12.07 3.36
C VAL A 58 -9.15 -11.51 2.08
N PHE A 59 -10.04 -12.28 1.46
CA PHE A 59 -10.75 -11.79 0.27
C PHE A 59 -11.90 -10.88 0.67
N GLY A 60 -12.00 -9.74 -0.01
CA GLY A 60 -13.18 -8.90 -0.03
C GLY A 60 -14.27 -9.56 -0.89
N THR A 61 -14.97 -8.76 -1.69
CA THR A 61 -15.91 -9.33 -2.68
C THR A 61 -15.13 -10.11 -3.74
N VAL A 62 -15.62 -11.31 -4.07
CA VAL A 62 -15.13 -12.10 -5.21
C VAL A 62 -16.34 -12.38 -6.11
N GLU A 63 -16.26 -11.98 -7.36
CA GLU A 63 -17.27 -12.20 -8.39
C GLU A 63 -16.57 -12.64 -9.68
N LEU A 64 -16.48 -13.95 -9.86
CA LEU A 64 -15.89 -14.58 -11.02
C LEU A 64 -16.96 -15.32 -11.82
N ASN A 65 -16.74 -15.41 -13.13
CA ASN A 65 -17.43 -16.39 -13.94
C ASN A 65 -17.08 -17.80 -13.44
N LYS A 66 -17.95 -18.76 -13.73
CA LYS A 66 -17.88 -20.15 -13.27
C LYS A 66 -16.58 -20.86 -13.68
N PHE A 67 -16.01 -20.50 -14.83
CA PHE A 67 -14.81 -21.12 -15.39
C PHE A 67 -13.53 -20.31 -15.13
N ASP A 68 -13.66 -19.12 -14.56
CA ASP A 68 -12.53 -18.30 -14.15
C ASP A 68 -12.15 -18.65 -12.71
N THR A 69 -10.86 -18.62 -12.42
CA THR A 69 -10.35 -19.15 -11.15
C THR A 69 -9.27 -18.27 -10.54
N ILE A 70 -9.26 -18.22 -9.21
CA ILE A 70 -8.12 -17.77 -8.41
C ILE A 70 -7.53 -19.03 -7.75
N GLN A 71 -6.35 -19.43 -8.18
CA GLN A 71 -5.60 -20.52 -7.56
C GLN A 71 -4.61 -19.94 -6.56
N ILE A 72 -4.58 -20.47 -5.34
CA ILE A 72 -3.74 -19.99 -4.24
C ILE A 72 -2.77 -21.09 -3.86
N TYR A 73 -1.48 -20.77 -3.84
CA TYR A 73 -0.38 -21.70 -3.65
C TYR A 73 0.44 -21.34 -2.40
N ASP A 74 0.83 -22.35 -1.63
CA ASP A 74 1.65 -22.27 -0.42
C ASP A 74 3.15 -22.23 -0.74
N GLY A 75 3.59 -21.19 -1.42
CA GLY A 75 4.98 -21.04 -1.82
C GLY A 75 5.16 -20.01 -2.93
N PRO A 76 6.37 -19.91 -3.51
CA PRO A 76 6.74 -18.83 -4.43
C PRO A 76 6.26 -19.04 -5.87
N SER A 77 5.59 -20.15 -6.18
CA SER A 77 5.19 -20.51 -7.55
C SER A 77 4.08 -21.55 -7.60
N GLU A 78 3.57 -21.78 -8.81
CA GLU A 78 2.55 -22.79 -9.16
C GLU A 78 2.98 -24.25 -8.92
N SER A 79 4.28 -24.50 -8.71
CA SER A 79 4.76 -25.84 -8.32
C SER A 79 4.57 -26.12 -6.83
N SER A 80 4.13 -25.14 -6.04
CA SER A 80 3.90 -25.26 -4.60
C SER A 80 2.54 -25.92 -4.33
N ALA A 81 2.30 -26.33 -3.08
CA ALA A 81 1.03 -26.95 -2.71
C ALA A 81 -0.14 -25.97 -2.88
N VAL A 82 -1.27 -26.42 -3.42
CA VAL A 82 -2.48 -25.59 -3.54
C VAL A 82 -3.14 -25.46 -2.17
N LEU A 83 -3.35 -24.23 -1.71
CA LEU A 83 -4.09 -23.91 -0.48
C LEU A 83 -5.60 -23.85 -0.72
N ASP A 84 -6.01 -23.18 -1.81
CA ASP A 84 -7.43 -23.08 -2.20
C ASP A 84 -7.55 -22.80 -3.71
N THR A 85 -8.74 -23.01 -4.27
CA THR A 85 -9.11 -22.58 -5.62
C THR A 85 -10.52 -21.99 -5.58
N LEU A 86 -10.63 -20.71 -5.91
CA LEU A 86 -11.88 -19.96 -5.86
C LEU A 86 -12.44 -19.77 -7.27
N SER A 87 -13.75 -19.97 -7.42
CA SER A 87 -14.55 -19.63 -8.62
C SER A 87 -15.97 -19.24 -8.22
N GLY A 88 -16.69 -18.53 -9.10
CA GLY A 88 -18.02 -18.01 -8.80
C GLY A 88 -18.00 -16.81 -7.84
N THR A 89 -19.04 -16.68 -7.01
CA THR A 89 -19.24 -15.51 -6.14
C THR A 89 -19.05 -15.83 -4.66
N TYR A 90 -18.30 -15.00 -3.94
CA TYR A 90 -18.13 -15.04 -2.49
C TYR A 90 -18.37 -13.67 -1.86
N LEU A 91 -18.92 -13.68 -0.65
CA LEU A 91 -19.14 -12.47 0.14
C LEU A 91 -17.82 -11.96 0.76
N PRO A 92 -17.72 -10.64 1.04
CA PRO A 92 -16.58 -10.07 1.76
C PRO A 92 -16.22 -10.81 3.04
N ASN A 93 -14.92 -11.01 3.27
CA ASN A 93 -14.33 -11.64 4.45
C ASN A 93 -14.79 -13.08 4.71
N SER A 94 -15.45 -13.72 3.74
CA SER A 94 -15.88 -15.13 3.86
C SER A 94 -14.78 -16.13 3.54
N LYS A 95 -13.68 -15.67 2.93
CA LYS A 95 -12.52 -16.48 2.56
C LYS A 95 -11.25 -15.89 3.15
N ILE A 96 -10.63 -16.68 4.02
CA ILE A 96 -9.38 -16.38 4.70
C ILE A 96 -8.45 -17.56 4.45
N VAL A 97 -7.26 -17.30 3.94
CA VAL A 97 -6.26 -18.33 3.62
C VAL A 97 -4.94 -17.93 4.24
N GLN A 98 -4.23 -18.89 4.84
CA GLN A 98 -2.94 -18.66 5.47
C GLN A 98 -1.88 -19.60 4.88
N SER A 99 -0.71 -19.07 4.57
CA SER A 99 0.44 -19.87 4.14
C SER A 99 1.11 -20.58 5.32
N THR A 100 1.93 -21.59 5.03
CA THR A 100 2.79 -22.24 6.03
C THR A 100 4.21 -21.66 6.03
N GLY A 101 4.59 -20.95 4.97
CA GLY A 101 5.90 -20.34 4.79
C GLY A 101 5.83 -18.85 4.46
N ILE A 102 7.00 -18.31 4.10
CA ILE A 102 7.19 -16.88 3.81
C ILE A 102 6.66 -16.47 2.42
N TYR A 103 6.13 -17.40 1.64
CA TYR A 103 5.61 -17.11 0.30
C TYR A 103 4.17 -17.60 0.16
N MET A 104 3.38 -16.83 -0.57
CA MET A 104 2.07 -17.24 -1.07
C MET A 104 1.93 -16.71 -2.49
N THR A 105 1.58 -17.57 -3.44
CA THR A 105 1.37 -17.17 -4.84
C THR A 105 -0.11 -17.31 -5.18
N LEU A 106 -0.66 -16.28 -5.80
CA LEU A 106 -1.99 -16.32 -6.40
C LEU A 106 -1.88 -16.26 -7.91
N ARG A 107 -2.70 -17.07 -8.59
CA ARG A 107 -2.84 -17.05 -10.03
C ARG A 107 -4.30 -16.85 -10.41
N PHE A 108 -4.58 -15.73 -11.07
CA PHE A 108 -5.91 -15.42 -11.60
C PHE A 108 -5.96 -15.78 -13.09
N LEU A 109 -6.84 -16.71 -13.43
CA LEU A 109 -6.99 -17.27 -14.77
C LEU A 109 -8.40 -17.04 -15.28
N THR A 110 -8.51 -16.52 -16.50
CA THR A 110 -9.79 -16.38 -17.18
C THR A 110 -9.81 -17.11 -18.51
N ASP A 111 -10.97 -17.62 -18.89
CA ASP A 111 -11.19 -18.26 -20.18
C ASP A 111 -11.50 -17.22 -21.29
N SER A 112 -11.93 -17.67 -22.47
CA SER A 112 -12.26 -16.78 -23.59
C SER A 112 -13.70 -16.26 -23.57
N ILE A 113 -14.52 -16.61 -22.56
CA ILE A 113 -15.97 -16.40 -22.56
C ILE A 113 -16.48 -15.87 -21.23
N ALA A 114 -17.06 -14.67 -21.30
CA ALA A 114 -17.80 -13.99 -20.23
C ALA A 114 -16.95 -13.64 -19.00
N THR A 115 -17.17 -12.44 -18.50
CA THR A 115 -16.39 -11.86 -17.40
C THR A 115 -17.32 -11.36 -16.31
N ALA A 116 -16.77 -11.13 -15.13
CA ALA A 116 -17.49 -10.62 -13.96
C ALA A 116 -16.71 -9.49 -13.30
N ALA A 117 -17.23 -8.94 -12.19
CA ALA A 117 -16.65 -7.76 -11.56
C ALA A 117 -15.22 -7.99 -11.07
N GLY A 118 -14.85 -9.22 -10.71
CA GLY A 118 -13.51 -9.60 -10.28
C GLY A 118 -13.37 -9.72 -8.77
N PHE A 119 -12.18 -9.44 -8.24
CA PHE A 119 -11.92 -9.56 -6.81
C PHE A 119 -11.05 -8.45 -6.27
N SER A 120 -11.13 -8.27 -4.95
CA SER A 120 -10.09 -7.66 -4.15
C SER A 120 -9.76 -8.53 -2.94
N ALA A 121 -8.51 -8.45 -2.47
CA ALA A 121 -8.07 -9.12 -1.28
C ALA A 121 -7.05 -8.26 -0.54
N THR A 122 -7.10 -8.28 0.78
CA THR A 122 -6.07 -7.70 1.65
C THR A 122 -5.22 -8.82 2.21
N PHE A 123 -3.92 -8.61 2.33
CA PHE A 123 -3.02 -9.58 2.93
C PHE A 123 -2.11 -8.90 3.95
N ASN A 124 -1.66 -9.67 4.93
CA ASN A 124 -0.69 -9.25 5.91
C ASN A 124 0.13 -10.43 6.43
N SER A 125 1.36 -10.14 6.82
CA SER A 125 2.26 -11.11 7.44
C SER A 125 2.00 -11.17 8.93
N VAL A 126 1.87 -12.38 9.45
CA VAL A 126 1.66 -12.66 10.87
C VAL A 126 2.72 -13.61 11.37
N VAL A 127 3.08 -13.50 12.65
CA VAL A 127 4.11 -14.37 13.24
C VAL A 127 3.69 -15.83 13.09
N LYS A 128 4.61 -16.67 12.62
CA LYS A 128 4.36 -18.10 12.45
C LYS A 128 4.11 -18.75 13.80
N SER A 129 2.91 -19.28 14.01
CA SER A 129 2.53 -20.04 15.20
C SER A 129 3.50 -21.19 15.44
N GLY A 130 4.02 -21.30 16.67
CA GLY A 130 4.98 -22.35 17.05
C GLY A 130 6.44 -22.08 16.63
N SER A 131 6.75 -20.89 16.10
CA SER A 131 8.14 -20.46 15.91
C SER A 131 8.83 -20.27 17.27
N THR A 132 9.90 -21.04 17.52
CA THR A 132 10.76 -20.88 18.72
C THR A 132 11.78 -19.76 18.55
N THR A 133 12.00 -19.29 17.32
CA THR A 133 12.83 -18.12 17.02
C THR A 133 11.96 -16.87 17.04
N LEU A 134 12.42 -15.83 17.74
CA LEU A 134 11.81 -14.50 17.64
C LEU A 134 11.79 -14.11 16.15
N PRO A 135 10.65 -13.65 15.62
CA PRO A 135 10.61 -13.09 14.28
C PRO A 135 11.64 -11.95 14.16
N PRO A 136 12.28 -11.75 12.98
CA PRO A 136 13.15 -10.61 12.74
C PRO A 136 12.33 -9.35 13.00
N THR A 137 12.78 -8.57 13.97
CA THR A 137 12.21 -7.26 14.29
C THR A 137 12.36 -6.36 13.08
N ARG A 138 11.29 -5.67 12.72
CA ARG A 138 11.34 -4.67 11.67
C ARG A 138 11.97 -3.41 12.24
N ILE A 139 12.97 -2.87 11.55
CA ILE A 139 13.73 -1.71 12.03
C ILE A 139 13.67 -0.59 10.99
N CYS A 140 13.56 0.63 11.50
CA CYS A 140 13.66 1.83 10.71
C CYS A 140 15.08 2.38 10.76
N SER A 141 15.53 2.97 9.65
CA SER A 141 16.80 3.70 9.60
C SER A 141 16.85 4.80 10.67
N ASP A 142 18.05 5.24 11.04
CA ASP A 142 18.19 6.27 12.09
C ASP A 142 17.34 7.53 11.81
N GLY A 143 16.62 7.98 12.84
CA GLY A 143 15.67 9.09 12.76
C GLY A 143 14.37 8.80 11.98
N TRP A 144 14.04 7.54 11.71
CA TRP A 144 12.72 7.10 11.23
C TRP A 144 11.99 6.34 12.33
N ILE A 145 10.68 6.53 12.44
CA ILE A 145 9.86 5.99 13.52
C ILE A 145 8.89 4.96 12.94
N HIS A 146 8.81 3.78 13.56
CA HIS A 146 7.90 2.74 13.12
C HIS A 146 6.44 3.05 13.50
N ASP A 147 5.48 2.55 12.72
CA ASP A 147 4.09 2.49 13.16
C ASP A 147 3.91 1.48 14.31
N GLN A 148 2.78 1.50 15.00
CA GLN A 148 2.51 0.60 16.14
C GLN A 148 2.53 -0.89 15.78
N TYR A 149 2.49 -1.22 14.48
CA TYR A 149 2.49 -2.58 13.94
C TYR A 149 3.83 -2.94 13.25
N GLU A 150 4.83 -2.07 13.38
CA GLU A 150 6.14 -2.13 12.73
C GLU A 150 6.13 -2.27 11.19
N ARG A 151 5.01 -1.98 10.52
CA ARG A 151 4.82 -2.13 9.06
C ARG A 151 5.59 -1.09 8.25
N TYR A 152 5.53 0.16 8.71
CA TYR A 152 6.03 1.32 8.01
C TYR A 152 7.00 2.09 8.87
N CYS A 153 7.97 2.72 8.22
CA CYS A 153 8.84 3.71 8.80
C CYS A 153 8.43 5.08 8.32
N TYR A 154 8.10 5.98 9.24
CA TYR A 154 7.70 7.35 8.97
C TYR A 154 8.77 8.34 9.38
N LYS A 155 8.85 9.44 8.63
CA LYS A 155 9.66 10.60 9.01
C LYS A 155 8.95 11.90 8.66
N TYR A 156 8.74 12.72 9.68
CA TYR A 156 8.14 14.04 9.57
C TYR A 156 9.21 15.12 9.40
N PHE A 157 8.97 16.05 8.49
CA PHE A 157 9.84 17.18 8.22
C PHE A 157 9.08 18.49 8.41
N ALA A 158 9.39 19.20 9.50
CA ALA A 158 8.74 20.46 9.86
C ALA A 158 9.03 21.59 8.84
N ASN A 159 10.27 21.64 8.33
CA ASN A 159 10.71 22.67 7.38
C ASN A 159 10.62 22.12 5.95
N GLY A 160 9.39 22.03 5.43
CA GLY A 160 9.13 21.53 4.08
C GLY A 160 9.05 22.59 3.01
N GLY A 161 9.04 22.15 1.75
CA GLY A 161 8.90 22.97 0.56
C GLY A 161 7.61 22.70 -0.19
N VAL A 162 7.66 22.90 -1.50
CA VAL A 162 6.56 22.58 -2.43
C VAL A 162 6.45 21.07 -2.64
N TRP A 163 5.28 20.60 -3.09
CA TRP A 163 4.98 19.17 -3.18
C TRP A 163 6.03 18.37 -3.97
N GLU A 164 6.43 18.86 -5.14
CA GLU A 164 7.39 18.17 -6.02
C GLU A 164 8.78 18.06 -5.40
N GLN A 165 9.22 19.11 -4.70
CA GLN A 165 10.50 19.12 -4.00
C GLN A 165 10.50 18.12 -2.83
N ASN A 166 9.40 18.05 -2.09
CA ASN A 166 9.27 17.14 -0.96
C ASN A 166 9.22 15.68 -1.44
N LEU A 167 8.60 15.40 -2.59
CA LEU A 167 8.64 14.08 -3.23
C LEU A 167 10.08 13.65 -3.53
N GLN A 168 10.87 14.53 -4.17
CA GLN A 168 12.28 14.27 -4.44
C GLN A 168 13.09 14.09 -3.16
N SER A 169 12.78 14.86 -2.11
CA SER A 169 13.44 14.74 -0.82
C SER A 169 13.18 13.38 -0.18
N CYS A 170 11.95 12.87 -0.18
CA CYS A 170 11.68 11.50 0.27
C CYS A 170 12.45 10.47 -0.57
N GLY A 171 12.50 10.65 -1.89
CA GLY A 171 13.24 9.78 -2.82
C GLY A 171 14.73 9.66 -2.49
N SER A 172 15.37 10.72 -1.97
CA SER A 172 16.78 10.69 -1.56
C SER A 172 17.09 9.74 -0.39
N PHE A 173 16.06 9.31 0.34
CA PHE A 173 16.15 8.30 1.41
C PHE A 173 15.69 6.91 0.96
N GLY A 174 15.42 6.68 -0.33
CA GLY A 174 14.77 5.46 -0.80
C GLY A 174 13.33 5.32 -0.29
N ALA A 175 12.69 6.46 0.02
CA ALA A 175 11.34 6.55 0.54
C ALA A 175 10.45 7.35 -0.42
N GLN A 176 9.21 7.56 -0.03
CA GLN A 176 8.24 8.34 -0.81
C GLN A 176 7.38 9.23 0.08
N LEU A 177 6.68 10.20 -0.52
CA LEU A 177 5.61 10.89 0.20
C LEU A 177 4.56 9.87 0.63
N LEU A 178 3.99 10.07 1.82
CA LEU A 178 3.00 9.15 2.40
C LEU A 178 1.85 8.83 1.45
N THR A 179 1.60 7.55 1.20
CA THR A 179 0.41 7.05 0.51
C THR A 179 -0.44 6.25 1.50
N ILE A 180 -1.78 6.37 1.40
CA ILE A 180 -2.72 5.85 2.39
C ILE A 180 -3.76 4.98 1.72
N HIS A 181 -3.85 3.71 2.12
CA HIS A 181 -4.68 2.70 1.45
C HIS A 181 -5.86 2.18 2.26
N ASP A 182 -5.93 2.52 3.55
CA ASP A 182 -7.02 2.14 4.42
C ASP A 182 -7.16 3.12 5.60
N GLY A 183 -8.30 3.04 6.29
CA GLY A 183 -8.61 3.92 7.42
C GLY A 183 -7.78 3.66 8.67
N GLN A 184 -7.15 2.48 8.81
CA GLN A 184 -6.26 2.22 9.93
C GLN A 184 -4.94 2.96 9.74
N GLN A 185 -4.37 2.90 8.54
CA GLN A 185 -3.18 3.66 8.18
C GLN A 185 -3.42 5.17 8.28
N GLU A 186 -4.61 5.65 7.87
CA GLU A 186 -4.98 7.05 8.06
C GLU A 186 -5.01 7.44 9.55
N PHE A 187 -5.66 6.63 10.39
CA PHE A 187 -5.72 6.88 11.82
C PHE A 187 -4.33 6.93 12.44
N ASP A 188 -3.50 5.91 12.19
CA ASP A 188 -2.15 5.78 12.73
C ASP A 188 -1.28 6.99 12.35
N VAL A 189 -1.36 7.43 11.09
CA VAL A 189 -0.51 8.51 10.61
C VAL A 189 -1.00 9.89 11.04
N ILE A 190 -2.30 10.09 11.24
CA ILE A 190 -2.84 11.31 11.85
C ILE A 190 -2.34 11.44 13.29
N GLU A 191 -2.34 10.35 14.07
CA GLU A 191 -1.79 10.37 15.43
C GLU A 191 -0.29 10.65 15.44
N PHE A 192 0.46 10.00 14.55
CA PHE A 192 1.89 10.26 14.36
C PHE A 192 2.16 11.74 14.07
N ILE A 193 1.45 12.32 13.10
CA ILE A 193 1.61 13.72 12.71
C ILE A 193 1.29 14.66 13.89
N LYS A 194 0.19 14.42 14.63
CA LYS A 194 -0.16 15.22 15.83
C LYS A 194 0.97 15.23 16.84
N ASN A 195 1.54 14.06 17.12
CA ASN A 195 2.65 13.93 18.08
C ASN A 195 3.89 14.69 17.61
N MET A 196 4.22 14.61 16.32
CA MET A 196 5.38 15.31 15.75
C MET A 196 5.19 16.83 15.65
N GLN A 197 3.97 17.30 15.42
CA GLN A 197 3.65 18.73 15.33
C GLN A 197 3.55 19.42 16.68
N GLY A 198 3.22 18.69 17.75
CA GLY A 198 2.97 19.27 19.06
C GLY A 198 1.83 20.30 19.00
N THR A 199 2.16 21.58 19.13
CA THR A 199 1.18 22.69 19.05
C THR A 199 1.09 23.33 17.66
N ALA A 200 1.88 22.89 16.68
CA ALA A 200 1.85 23.45 15.34
C ALA A 200 0.54 23.08 14.61
N THR A 201 -0.04 24.04 13.91
CA THR A 201 -1.31 23.90 13.17
C THR A 201 -1.10 23.99 11.67
N SER A 202 0.02 23.46 11.17
CA SER A 202 0.30 23.43 9.73
C SER A 202 -0.32 22.21 9.10
N ASP A 203 -0.82 22.33 7.87
CA ASP A 203 -1.17 21.16 7.07
C ASP A 203 0.11 20.42 6.64
N VAL A 204 0.02 19.12 6.37
CA VAL A 204 1.20 18.27 6.06
C VAL A 204 1.02 17.57 4.73
N TRP A 205 1.98 17.73 3.82
CA TRP A 205 1.93 17.09 2.50
C TRP A 205 1.93 15.56 2.58
N ILE A 206 1.09 14.96 1.74
CA ILE A 206 1.07 13.53 1.44
C ILE A 206 1.23 13.31 -0.07
N GLY A 207 1.41 12.05 -0.48
CA GLY A 207 1.76 11.67 -1.85
C GLY A 207 0.63 11.72 -2.86
N LEU A 208 -0.53 12.31 -2.56
CA LEU A 208 -1.67 12.36 -3.48
C LEU A 208 -1.65 13.66 -4.30
N LYS A 209 -1.73 13.55 -5.63
CA LYS A 209 -1.76 14.68 -6.56
C LYS A 209 -2.72 14.42 -7.72
N LYS A 210 -3.30 15.48 -8.28
CA LYS A 210 -4.07 15.41 -9.53
C LYS A 210 -3.13 15.34 -10.73
N VAL A 211 -3.30 14.30 -11.55
CA VAL A 211 -2.67 14.14 -12.86
C VAL A 211 -3.81 13.93 -13.87
N ASP A 212 -3.85 14.76 -14.91
CA ASP A 212 -4.92 14.78 -15.92
C ASP A 212 -6.34 14.83 -15.32
N GLY A 213 -6.51 15.61 -14.25
CA GLY A 213 -7.79 15.81 -13.56
C GLY A 213 -8.17 14.72 -12.55
N SER A 214 -7.41 13.62 -12.48
CA SER A 214 -7.67 12.50 -11.57
C SER A 214 -6.64 12.43 -10.45
N TRP A 215 -7.06 12.13 -9.23
CA TRP A 215 -6.16 11.92 -8.10
C TRP A 215 -5.35 10.62 -8.28
N GLN A 216 -4.04 10.70 -8.03
CA GLN A 216 -3.10 9.60 -8.16
C GLN A 216 -2.07 9.65 -7.01
N TRP A 217 -1.69 8.49 -6.50
CA TRP A 217 -0.60 8.38 -5.52
C TRP A 217 0.76 8.48 -6.22
N SER A 218 1.71 9.13 -5.56
CA SER A 218 3.06 9.39 -6.09
C SER A 218 3.89 8.13 -6.32
N ASP A 219 3.48 7.01 -5.73
CA ASP A 219 4.13 5.71 -5.84
C ASP A 219 3.55 4.82 -6.95
N GLY A 220 2.58 5.35 -7.70
CA GLY A 220 1.88 4.63 -8.77
C GLY A 220 0.91 3.57 -8.25
N THR A 221 0.73 3.45 -6.94
CA THR A 221 -0.24 2.53 -6.37
C THR A 221 -1.65 3.02 -6.59
N ALA A 222 -2.55 2.08 -6.34
CA ALA A 222 -3.96 2.25 -6.45
C ALA A 222 -4.54 3.31 -5.49
N VAL A 223 -5.24 4.34 -6.00
CA VAL A 223 -6.14 5.20 -5.21
C VAL A 223 -7.42 4.41 -4.92
N ASN A 224 -7.37 3.65 -3.83
CA ASN A 224 -8.45 2.81 -3.30
C ASN A 224 -9.11 3.40 -2.04
N TYR A 225 -8.51 4.46 -1.48
CA TYR A 225 -8.94 5.09 -0.25
C TYR A 225 -8.76 6.61 -0.33
N LEU A 226 -9.78 7.36 0.08
CA LEU A 226 -9.80 8.82 0.09
C LEU A 226 -10.52 9.31 1.35
N ALA A 227 -9.93 10.26 2.07
CA ALA A 227 -10.48 10.79 3.31
C ALA A 227 -10.44 12.33 3.36
N PHE A 228 -10.91 12.95 2.28
CA PHE A 228 -11.08 14.41 2.23
C PHE A 228 -12.12 14.88 3.27
N LEU A 229 -11.82 16.02 3.91
CA LEU A 229 -12.74 16.71 4.82
C LEU A 229 -14.02 17.15 4.09
N SER A 230 -15.08 17.39 4.86
CA SER A 230 -16.33 17.92 4.31
C SER A 230 -16.08 19.26 3.59
N GLY A 231 -16.41 19.32 2.30
CA GLY A 231 -16.15 20.49 1.44
C GLY A 231 -14.84 20.41 0.64
N GLU A 232 -14.03 19.38 0.88
CA GLU A 232 -12.84 19.04 0.10
C GLU A 232 -13.13 17.83 -0.81
N PRO A 233 -12.34 17.63 -1.89
CA PRO A 233 -11.27 18.49 -2.39
C PRO A 233 -11.79 19.79 -3.02
N SER A 234 -11.18 20.92 -2.65
CA SER A 234 -11.46 22.20 -3.29
C SER A 234 -11.04 22.21 -4.77
N ALA A 235 -11.75 22.97 -5.59
CA ALA A 235 -11.41 23.13 -7.02
C ALA A 235 -10.05 23.83 -7.23
N ALA A 236 -9.58 24.58 -6.24
CA ALA A 236 -8.33 25.34 -6.30
C ALA A 236 -7.09 24.51 -5.96
N GLY A 237 -7.26 23.31 -5.40
CA GLY A 237 -6.17 22.42 -4.99
C GLY A 237 -5.95 21.25 -5.95
N SER A 238 -4.67 20.91 -6.14
CA SER A 238 -4.24 19.78 -6.98
C SER A 238 -3.26 18.84 -6.27
N CYS A 239 -2.87 19.14 -5.02
CA CYS A 239 -2.06 18.28 -4.17
C CYS A 239 -2.75 18.12 -2.82
N ALA A 240 -2.74 16.93 -2.24
CA ALA A 240 -3.42 16.69 -0.96
C ALA A 240 -2.47 16.90 0.23
N ALA A 241 -3.01 17.47 1.30
CA ALA A 241 -2.35 17.56 2.60
C ALA A 241 -3.29 17.06 3.70
N ILE A 242 -2.72 16.61 4.82
CA ILE A 242 -3.46 16.25 6.03
C ILE A 242 -3.57 17.47 6.94
N ARG A 243 -4.79 17.75 7.41
CA ARG A 243 -5.08 18.62 8.54
C ARG A 243 -5.36 17.78 9.77
N SER A 244 -4.37 17.72 10.65
CA SER A 244 -4.36 16.85 11.83
C SER A 244 -4.98 17.52 13.08
N PHE A 245 -4.93 18.86 13.17
CA PHE A 245 -5.26 19.63 14.38
C PHE A 245 -6.75 19.96 14.54
N THR A 246 -7.62 19.51 13.64
CA THR A 246 -9.08 19.69 13.72
C THR A 246 -9.79 18.42 14.16
N SER A 247 -11.08 18.56 14.51
CA SER A 247 -11.98 17.43 14.76
C SER A 247 -13.25 17.59 13.90
N PRO A 248 -13.44 16.76 12.85
CA PRO A 248 -12.56 15.67 12.42
C PRO A 248 -11.24 16.16 11.83
N ALA A 249 -10.21 15.33 11.91
CA ALA A 249 -9.00 15.45 11.09
C ALA A 249 -9.27 14.79 9.73
N GLY A 250 -8.52 15.17 8.71
CA GLY A 250 -8.71 14.63 7.36
C GLY A 250 -7.93 15.40 6.32
N TRP A 251 -8.20 15.13 5.05
CA TRP A 251 -7.39 15.65 3.95
C TRP A 251 -8.04 16.88 3.32
N LEU A 252 -7.22 17.71 2.69
CA LEU A 252 -7.66 18.85 1.91
C LEU A 252 -6.84 19.00 0.63
N ALA A 253 -7.42 19.62 -0.39
CA ALA A 253 -6.73 19.96 -1.61
C ALA A 253 -6.08 21.34 -1.48
N VAL A 254 -4.76 21.38 -1.64
CA VAL A 254 -3.93 22.59 -1.54
C VAL A 254 -3.22 22.84 -2.87
N ASN A 255 -2.86 24.10 -3.13
CA ASN A 255 -1.99 24.46 -4.25
C ASN A 255 -0.62 23.79 -4.08
N CYS A 256 -0.20 23.00 -5.07
CA CYS A 256 1.05 22.23 -5.03
C CYS A 256 2.31 23.06 -4.79
N ASN A 257 2.25 24.37 -5.09
CA ASN A 257 3.37 25.31 -4.91
C ASN A 257 3.39 25.97 -3.52
N THR A 258 2.49 25.60 -2.61
CA THR A 258 2.55 26.04 -1.21
C THR A 258 3.69 25.33 -0.49
N ALA A 259 4.50 26.07 0.26
CA ALA A 259 5.49 25.49 1.15
C ALA A 259 4.80 24.96 2.42
N LEU A 260 4.81 23.64 2.63
CA LEU A 260 4.26 22.99 3.82
C LEU A 260 5.24 21.95 4.37
N PRO A 261 5.17 21.63 5.67
CA PRO A 261 5.72 20.40 6.21
C PRO A 261 5.27 19.18 5.41
N TYR A 262 6.03 18.09 5.48
CA TYR A 262 5.71 16.86 4.76
C TYR A 262 6.09 15.62 5.56
N ILE A 263 5.52 14.49 5.17
CA ILE A 263 5.81 13.19 5.75
C ILE A 263 6.25 12.23 4.66
N CYS A 264 7.39 11.58 4.90
CA CYS A 264 7.86 10.48 4.08
C CYS A 264 7.54 9.15 4.76
N TYR A 265 7.42 8.10 3.95
CA TYR A 265 7.34 6.74 4.45
C TYR A 265 8.05 5.73 3.53
N HIS A 266 8.43 4.60 4.11
CA HIS A 266 8.83 3.40 3.39
C HIS A 266 8.45 2.15 4.22
N ASN A 267 8.47 0.97 3.60
CA ASN A 267 8.26 -0.29 4.33
C ASN A 267 9.43 -0.54 5.30
N ALA A 268 9.13 -0.99 6.51
CA ALA A 268 10.18 -1.30 7.48
C ALA A 268 11.00 -2.52 7.05
N LEU A 269 12.32 -2.45 7.24
CA LEU A 269 13.27 -3.49 6.80
C LEU A 269 13.47 -4.56 7.87
N SER A 270 13.85 -5.77 7.45
CA SER A 270 14.14 -6.88 8.36
C SER A 270 15.62 -7.00 8.73
N PHE A 271 15.91 -7.39 9.97
CA PHE A 271 17.29 -7.53 10.47
C PHE A 271 18.05 -8.76 9.92
N SER A 272 17.43 -9.63 9.11
CA SER A 272 18.15 -10.74 8.46
C SER A 272 18.97 -10.29 7.23
N ASP A 273 18.77 -9.08 6.71
CA ASP A 273 19.56 -8.50 5.60
C ASP A 273 20.87 -7.85 6.07
N LYS A 274 21.65 -8.55 6.91
CA LYS A 274 22.99 -8.11 7.33
C LYS A 274 24.01 -7.99 6.19
N SER A 275 23.65 -8.36 4.96
CA SER A 275 24.48 -8.12 3.76
C SER A 275 24.32 -6.73 3.14
N SER A 276 23.31 -5.95 3.52
CA SER A 276 22.97 -4.69 2.82
C SER A 276 23.36 -3.42 3.60
N GLN A 277 23.52 -3.49 4.94
CA GLN A 277 23.93 -2.32 5.74
C GLN A 277 25.44 -2.07 5.78
N GLN A 278 26.27 -3.01 5.31
CA GLN A 278 27.71 -2.79 5.22
C GLN A 278 28.10 -1.90 4.02
N LEU A 279 27.20 -1.66 3.06
CA LEU A 279 27.47 -0.81 1.88
C LEU A 279 27.03 0.65 2.05
N ILE A 280 26.26 1.00 3.09
CA ILE A 280 25.75 2.38 3.28
C ILE A 280 26.58 3.16 4.32
N SER A 281 27.30 2.47 5.21
CA SER A 281 28.13 3.13 6.24
C SER A 281 29.59 3.39 5.83
N GLU A 282 30.09 2.79 4.75
CA GLU A 282 31.51 2.95 4.33
C GLU A 282 31.73 4.06 3.27
N ASN A 283 30.69 4.66 2.69
CA ASN A 283 30.84 5.71 1.66
C ASN A 283 30.73 7.17 2.16
N SER A 284 30.57 7.40 3.47
CA SER A 284 30.50 8.76 4.05
C SER A 284 31.75 9.19 4.82
N SER A 285 32.84 8.40 4.82
CA SER A 285 34.04 8.66 5.63
C SER A 285 35.37 8.60 4.86
N GLY A 286 35.42 8.95 3.56
CA GLY A 286 36.68 8.82 2.80
C GLY A 286 36.82 9.65 1.52
N ASN A 287 37.01 10.97 1.65
CA ASN A 287 38.08 11.70 0.94
C ASN A 287 38.10 13.19 1.31
N LEU A 288 38.92 13.51 2.31
CA LEU A 288 39.60 14.80 2.42
C LEU A 288 41.09 14.48 2.53
N LYS A 289 41.79 14.60 1.40
CA LYS A 289 43.21 14.94 1.31
C LYS A 289 43.37 15.94 0.18
#